data_AF-A0A1M7ZFM7-F1
#
_entry.id   AF-A0A1M7ZFM7-F1
#
_cell.length_a   1.000
_cell.length_b   1.000
_cell.length_c   1.000
_cell.angle_alpha   90.00
_cell.angle_beta   90.00
_cell.angle_gamma   90.00
#
_symmetry.space_group_name_H-M   'P 1'
#
loop_
_entity.id
_entity.type
_entity.pdbx_description
1 polymer ?
#
loop_
_entity_poly.entity_id
_entity_poly.type
_entity_poly.pdbx_seq_one_letter_code
_entity_poly.pdbx_strand_id
1 'polypeptide(L)' 'MMSLPFFAQAAALLCVWAGRRNAAFALLVLSLIVTLVLFRLHATDPLAIVL' A
#
# COMPACT_ATOMS: atom_id res chain seq x y z
N MET A 1 4.81 -0.02 -8.88
CA MET A 1 3.50 0.35 -9.45
C MET A 1 2.61 0.82 -8.31
N MET A 2 1.86 1.92 -8.47
CA MET A 2 0.98 2.46 -7.41
C MET A 2 -0.15 1.50 -6.95
N SER A 3 -0.31 0.33 -7.57
CA SER A 3 -1.30 -0.69 -7.21
C SER A 3 -0.94 -1.56 -6.00
N LEU A 4 0.35 -1.67 -5.64
CA LEU A 4 0.83 -2.47 -4.48
C LEU A 4 0.08 -2.21 -3.15
N PRO A 5 -0.14 -0.96 -2.71
CA PRO A 5 -0.86 -0.69 -1.47
C PRO A 5 -2.32 -1.17 -1.48
N PHE A 6 -2.97 -1.23 -2.65
CA PHE A 6 -4.34 -1.72 -2.77
C PHE A 6 -4.43 -3.24 -2.52
N PHE A 7 -3.48 -4.02 -3.03
CA PHE A 7 -3.42 -5.46 -2.75
C PHE A 7 -3.17 -5.75 -1.27
N ALA A 8 -2.32 -4.94 -0.62
CA ALA A 8 -2.09 -5.05 0.82
C ALA A 8 -3.36 -4.76 1.64
N GLN A 9 -4.17 -3.77 1.23
CA GLN A 9 -5.46 -3.49 1.87
C GLN A 9 -6.50 -4.60 1.63
N ALA A 10 -6.55 -5.19 0.43
CA ALA A 10 -7.39 -6.35 0.15
C ALA A 10 -7.02 -7.56 1.02
N ALA A 11 -5.72 -7.82 1.20
CA ALA A 11 -5.24 -8.87 2.11
C ALA A 11 -5.58 -8.57 3.58
N ALA A 12 -5.53 -7.29 4.00
CA ALA A 12 -5.92 -6.88 5.34
C ALA A 12 -7.42 -7.17 5.60
N LEU A 13 -8.29 -6.88 4.64
CA LEU A 13 -9.73 -7.20 4.69
C LEU A 13 -9.98 -8.70 4.84
N LEU A 14 -9.28 -9.54 4.05
CA LEU A 14 -9.36 -10.99 4.19
C LEU A 14 -8.88 -11.48 5.57
N CYS A 15 -7.84 -10.85 6.15
CA CYS A 15 -7.39 -11.15 7.51
C CYS A 15 -8.41 -10.76 8.58
N VAL A 16 -9.15 -9.66 8.39
CA VAL A 16 -10.27 -9.28 9.28
C VAL A 16 -11.37 -10.32 9.22
N TRP A 17 -11.76 -10.78 8.02
CA TRP A 17 -12.74 -11.84 7.84
C TRP A 17 -12.31 -13.17 8.47
N ALA A 18 -11.02 -13.49 8.44
CA ALA A 18 -10.47 -14.68 9.10
C ALA A 18 -10.30 -14.52 10.63
N GLY A 19 -10.73 -13.40 11.22
CA GLY A 19 -10.62 -13.12 12.66
C GLY A 19 -9.20 -12.77 13.14
N ARG A 20 -8.23 -12.65 12.22
CA ARG A 20 -6.81 -12.39 12.54
C ARG A 20 -6.53 -10.89 12.58
N ARG A 21 -7.08 -10.22 13.61
CA ARG A 21 -7.00 -8.76 13.79
C ARG A 21 -5.56 -8.22 13.77
N ASN A 22 -4.62 -8.91 14.42
CA ASN A 22 -3.21 -8.49 14.43
C ASN A 22 -2.57 -8.51 13.04
N ALA A 23 -2.89 -9.52 12.22
CA ALA A 23 -2.39 -9.62 10.86
C ALA A 23 -3.00 -8.53 9.96
N ALA A 24 -4.29 -8.23 10.15
CA ALA A 24 -4.95 -7.14 9.44
C ALA A 24 -4.32 -5.78 9.76
N PHE A 25 -4.05 -5.49 11.04
CA PHE A 25 -3.35 -4.26 11.45
C PHE A 25 -1.94 -4.18 10.87
N ALA A 26 -1.18 -5.28 10.90
CA ALA A 26 0.16 -5.31 10.32
C ALA A 26 0.14 -5.02 8.80
N LEU A 27 -0.81 -5.59 8.07
CA LEU A 27 -0.98 -5.34 6.63
C LEU A 27 -1.40 -3.90 6.33
N LEU A 28 -2.23 -3.30 7.19
CA LEU A 28 -2.62 -1.89 7.07
C LEU A 28 -1.42 -0.96 7.27
N VAL A 29 -0.63 -1.18 8.33
CA VAL A 29 0.59 -0.40 8.59
C VAL A 29 1.61 -0.59 7.46
N LEU A 30 1.77 -1.82 6.98
CA LEU A 30 2.65 -2.11 5.84
C LEU A 30 2.19 -1.38 4.57
N SER A 31 0.88 -1.37 4.29
CA SER A 31 0.30 -0.64 3.15
C SER A 31 0.57 0.87 3.24
N LEU A 32 0.44 1.45 4.43
CA LEU A 32 0.76 2.86 4.68
C LEU A 32 2.24 3.15 4.40
N ILE A 33 3.16 2.34 4.92
CA ILE A 33 4.60 2.50 4.72
C ILE A 33 4.95 2.40 3.23
N VAL A 34 4.42 1.38 2.54
CA VAL A 34 4.64 1.20 1.09
C VAL A 34 4.11 2.41 0.31
N THR A 35 2.96 2.96 0.70
CA THR A 35 2.41 4.16 0.07
C THR A 35 3.34 5.36 0.25
N LEU A 36 3.86 5.59 1.46
CA LEU A 36 4.79 6.68 1.73
C LEU A 36 6.12 6.53 0.98
N VAL A 37 6.64 5.30 0.90
CA VAL A 37 7.86 5.00 0.13
C VAL A 37 7.63 5.22 -1.35
N LEU A 38 6.54 4.69 -1.91
CA LEU A 38 6.19 4.90 -3.31
C LEU A 38 5.94 6.37 -3.62
N PHE A 39 5.28 7.10 -2.73
CA PHE A 39 5.08 8.54 -2.86
C PHE A 39 6.41 9.27 -2.84
N ARG A 40 7.33 8.94 -1.92
CA ARG A 40 8.68 9.53 -1.90
C ARG A 40 9.44 9.26 -3.20
N LEU A 41 9.34 8.04 -3.73
CA LEU A 41 10.03 7.65 -4.96
C LEU A 41 9.42 8.33 -6.20
N HIS A 42 8.09 8.30 -6.36
CA HIS A 42 7.39 8.92 -7.49
C HIS A 42 7.29 10.45 -7.42
N ALA A 43 7.26 11.07 -6.23
CA ALA A 43 7.17 12.53 -6.10
C ALA A 43 8.46 13.24 -6.53
N THR A 44 9.60 12.53 -6.50
CA THR A 44 10.88 13.03 -7.03
C THR A 44 11.12 12.65 -8.49
N ASP A 45 10.33 11.71 -9.03
CA ASP A 45 10.35 11.44 -10.46
C ASP A 45 9.66 12.61 -11.16
N PRO A 46 10.35 13.34 -12.07
CA PRO A 46 9.67 14.33 -12.89
C PRO A 46 8.57 13.62 -13.64
N LEU A 47 7.36 14.18 -13.57
CA LEU A 47 6.23 13.69 -14.33
C LEU A 47 6.64 13.73 -15.81
N ALA A 48 7.01 12.57 -16.37
CA ALA A 48 7.43 12.42 -17.75
C ALA A 48 6.18 12.53 -18.65
N ILE A 49 5.57 13.71 -18.64
CA ILE A 49 4.63 14.12 -19.67
C ILE A 49 5.50 14.37 -20.91
N VAL A 50 5.65 13.34 -21.73
CA VAL A 50 6.05 13.53 -23.13
C VAL A 50 4.87 14.27 -23.76
N LEU A 51 5.03 15.58 -23.94
CA LEU A 51 4.07 16.42 -24.65
C LEU A 51 4.33 16.35 -26.15
#